data_AF-A0A1M7DGA2-F1
#
_entry.id   AF-A0A1M7DGA2-F1
#
_cell.length_a   1.000
_cell.length_b   1.000
_cell.length_c   1.000
_cell.angle_alpha   90.00
_cell.angle_beta   90.00
_cell.angle_gamma   90.00
#
_symmetry.space_group_name_H-M   'P 1'
#
loop_
_entity.id
_entity.type
_entity.pdbx_description
1 polymer ?
#
loop_
_entity_poly.entity_id
_entity_poly.type
_entity_poly.pdbx_seq_one_letter_code
_entity_poly.pdbx_strand_id
1 'polypeptide(L)'
;MEKPEIQRLKKSLQYLESKQRELKKQQDTDTRSIESIIKYLKKDMIQQFNLTDYDSLIKQEIKDTDVFITHVKYIIETTFSNSI
;
A
#
# COMPACT_ATOMS: atom_id res chain seq x y z
N MET A 1 -11.10 -11.01 3.81
CA MET A 1 -10.99 -9.69 4.48
C MET A 1 -12.40 -9.16 4.64
N GLU A 2 -12.80 -8.76 5.84
CA GLU A 2 -14.14 -8.21 6.08
C GLU A 2 -14.25 -6.74 5.67
N LYS A 3 -15.47 -6.25 5.49
CA LYS A 3 -15.75 -4.85 5.10
C LYS A 3 -15.02 -3.81 5.98
N PRO A 4 -14.95 -3.93 7.34
CA PRO A 4 -14.20 -2.98 8.16
C PRO A 4 -12.70 -3.00 7.87
N GLU A 5 -12.13 -4.17 7.57
CA GLU A 5 -10.72 -4.34 7.22
C GLU A 5 -10.41 -3.69 5.87
N ILE A 6 -11.27 -3.89 4.87
CA ILE A 6 -11.14 -3.25 3.55
C ILE A 6 -11.14 -1.73 3.69
N GLN A 7 -12.00 -1.17 4.55
CA GLN A 7 -12.03 0.28 4.79
C GLN A 7 -10.74 0.78 5.46
N ARG A 8 -10.17 0.02 6.41
CA ARG A 8 -8.88 0.35 7.01
C ARG A 8 -7.75 0.26 5.98
N LEU A 9 -7.74 -0.77 5.14
CA LEU A 9 -6.76 -0.93 4.06
C LEU A 9 -6.83 0.23 3.06
N LYS A 10 -8.03 0.68 2.68
CA LYS A 10 -8.23 1.87 1.83
C LYS A 10 -7.63 3.12 2.43
N LYS A 11 -7.77 3.34 3.75
CA LYS A 11 -7.17 4.49 4.45
C LYS A 11 -5.65 4.41 4.46
N SER A 12 -5.08 3.24 4.75
CA SER A 12 -3.62 3.02 4.70
C SER A 12 -3.07 3.25 3.29
N LEU A 13 -3.78 2.76 2.26
CA LEU A 13 -3.44 2.99 0.86
C LEU A 13 -3.46 4.48 0.49
N GLN A 14 -4.51 5.21 0.86
CA GLN A 14 -4.59 6.66 0.63
C GLN A 14 -3.43 7.43 1.26
N TYR A 15 -3.03 7.03 2.47
CA TYR A 15 -1.88 7.65 3.14
C TYR A 15 -0.56 7.33 2.45
N LEU A 16 -0.35 6.08 2.03
CA LEU A 16 0.81 5.67 1.24
C LEU A 16 0.90 6.45 -0.08
N GLU A 17 -0.20 6.59 -0.81
CA GLU A 17 -0.26 7.38 -2.05
C GLU A 17 0.08 8.85 -1.79
N SER A 18 -0.39 9.42 -0.67
CA SER A 18 -0.04 10.80 -0.29
C SER A 18 1.46 10.96 -0.09
N LYS A 19 2.10 10.01 0.61
CA LYS A 19 3.55 10.05 0.86
C LYS A 19 4.36 9.81 -0.41
N GLN A 20 3.92 8.91 -1.29
CA GLN A 20 4.55 8.70 -2.59
C GLN A 20 4.47 9.96 -3.47
N ARG A 21 3.33 10.67 -3.48
CA ARG A 21 3.20 11.96 -4.18
C ARG A 21 4.09 13.04 -3.58
N GLU A 22 4.22 13.08 -2.25
CA GLU A 22 5.11 14.01 -1.56
C GLU A 22 6.57 13.75 -1.94
N LEU A 23 7.02 12.49 -1.91
CA LEU A 23 8.36 12.06 -2.32
C LEU A 23 8.67 12.48 -3.77
N LYS A 24 7.75 12.22 -4.70
CA LYS A 24 7.90 12.56 -6.13
C LYS A 24 8.02 14.06 -6.41
N LYS A 25 7.55 14.91 -5.50
CA LYS A 25 7.60 16.38 -5.64
C LYS A 25 8.88 16.99 -5.08
N GLN A 26 9.68 16.23 -4.33
CA GLN A 26 10.94 16.74 -3.79
C GLN A 26 12.03 16.70 -4.85
N GLN A 27 12.57 17.87 -5.21
CA GLN A 27 13.70 18.00 -6.14
C GLN A 27 15.05 18.16 -5.42
N ASP A 28 15.11 18.68 -4.18
CA ASP A 28 16.40 19.06 -3.53
C ASP A 28 16.38 18.96 -1.97
N THR A 29 15.51 18.14 -1.38
CA THR A 29 15.39 18.00 0.09
C THR A 29 15.69 16.58 0.57
N ASP A 30 16.08 16.44 1.84
CA ASP A 30 16.32 15.14 2.47
C ASP A 30 15.02 14.29 2.52
N THR A 31 14.92 13.31 1.63
CA THR A 31 13.77 12.42 1.46
C THR A 31 13.75 11.24 2.43
N ARG A 32 14.82 11.02 3.21
CA ARG A 32 15.01 9.77 4.00
C ARG A 32 13.86 9.50 4.97
N SER A 33 13.26 10.56 5.52
CA SER A 33 12.13 10.46 6.43
C SER A 33 10.88 9.92 5.71
N ILE A 34 10.56 10.46 4.54
CA ILE A 34 9.41 10.04 3.72
C ILE A 34 9.62 8.63 3.18
N GLU A 35 10.82 8.30 2.71
CA GLU A 35 11.19 6.96 2.26
C GLU A 35 11.04 5.93 3.38
N SER A 36 11.46 6.28 4.61
CA SER A 36 11.28 5.43 5.78
C SER A 36 9.82 5.22 6.13
N ILE A 37 9.00 6.27 6.05
CA ILE A 37 7.54 6.18 6.24
C ILE A 37 6.92 5.26 5.20
N ILE A 38 7.25 5.44 3.91
CA ILE A 38 6.75 4.60 2.82
C ILE A 38 7.14 3.13 3.04
N LYS A 39 8.40 2.87 3.42
CA LYS A 39 8.88 1.52 3.72
C LYS A 39 8.13 0.89 4.90
N TYR A 40 7.89 1.65 5.96
CA TYR A 40 7.11 1.21 7.10
C TYR A 40 5.67 0.86 6.69
N LEU A 41 5.00 1.77 5.98
CA LEU A 41 3.61 1.59 5.55
C LEU A 41 3.42 0.34 4.70
N LYS A 42 4.31 0.09 3.72
CA LYS A 42 4.22 -1.12 2.88
C LYS A 42 4.31 -2.40 3.72
N LYS A 43 5.24 -2.46 4.69
CA LYS A 43 5.39 -3.61 5.57
C LYS A 43 4.18 -3.81 6.48
N ASP A 44 3.73 -2.71 7.10
CA ASP A 44 2.58 -2.71 7.99
C ASP A 44 1.31 -3.17 7.26
N MET A 45 1.08 -2.68 6.04
CA MET A 45 -0.05 -3.11 5.21
C MET A 45 0.00 -4.61 4.90
N ILE A 46 1.17 -5.15 4.54
CA ILE A 46 1.30 -6.60 4.28
C ILE A 46 0.95 -7.41 5.52
N GLN A 47 1.45 -7.00 6.69
CA GLN A 47 1.28 -7.74 7.94
C GLN A 47 -0.14 -7.60 8.51
N GLN A 48 -0.70 -6.40 8.57
CA GLN A 48 -2.01 -6.17 9.19
C GLN A 48 -3.16 -6.76 8.38
N PHE A 49 -3.03 -6.83 7.05
CA PHE A 49 -4.09 -7.27 6.16
C PHE A 49 -3.80 -8.61 5.48
N ASN A 50 -2.72 -9.29 5.86
CA ASN A 50 -2.27 -10.56 5.27
C ASN A 50 -2.29 -10.54 3.74
N LEU A 51 -1.75 -9.47 3.13
CA LEU A 51 -1.90 -9.24 1.69
C LEU A 51 -1.30 -10.36 0.82
N THR A 52 -0.35 -11.12 1.38
CA THR A 52 0.22 -12.30 0.70
C THR A 52 -0.78 -13.41 0.43
N ASP A 53 -1.89 -13.46 1.17
CA ASP A 53 -2.94 -14.46 0.97
C ASP A 53 -3.78 -14.16 -0.28
N TYR A 54 -3.73 -12.91 -0.75
CA TYR A 54 -4.47 -12.41 -1.92
C TYR A 54 -3.55 -12.22 -3.13
N ASP A 55 -2.28 -11.90 -2.88
CA ASP A 55 -1.27 -11.74 -3.91
C ASP A 55 0.11 -12.17 -3.39
N SER A 56 0.57 -13.33 -3.84
CA SER A 56 1.86 -13.89 -3.43
C SER A 56 3.07 -13.05 -3.85
N LEU A 57 2.93 -12.20 -4.88
CA LEU A 57 4.01 -11.37 -5.40
C LEU A 57 4.17 -10.06 -4.64
N ILE A 58 3.17 -9.64 -3.84
CA ILE A 58 3.16 -8.33 -3.20
C ILE A 58 4.34 -8.05 -2.26
N LYS A 59 4.98 -9.09 -1.72
CA LYS A 59 6.23 -8.97 -0.93
C LYS A 59 7.41 -8.54 -1.79
N GLN A 60 7.47 -8.97 -3.05
CA GLN A 60 8.52 -8.60 -4.00
C GLN A 60 8.36 -7.14 -4.43
N GLU A 61 7.12 -6.68 -4.56
CA GLU A 61 6.77 -5.32 -4.95
C GLU A 61 7.09 -4.25 -3.89
N ILE A 62 7.53 -4.62 -2.68
CA ILE A 62 8.01 -3.65 -1.68
C ILE A 62 9.14 -2.76 -2.25
N LYS A 63 9.85 -3.20 -3.29
CA LYS A 63 10.91 -2.42 -3.93
C LYS A 63 10.38 -1.22 -4.73
N ASP A 64 9.22 -1.35 -5.37
CA ASP A 64 8.60 -0.30 -6.17
C ASP A 64 7.26 0.11 -5.56
N THR A 65 7.20 1.34 -5.04
CA THR A 65 6.00 1.81 -4.36
C THR A 65 4.80 1.96 -5.29
N ASP A 66 4.98 2.31 -6.56
CA ASP A 66 3.87 2.49 -7.49
C ASP A 66 3.29 1.14 -7.94
N VAL A 67 4.15 0.14 -8.15
CA VAL A 67 3.70 -1.24 -8.40
C VAL A 67 2.98 -1.80 -7.18
N PHE A 68 3.56 -1.63 -5.98
CA PHE A 68 2.90 -2.04 -4.74
C PHE A 68 1.50 -1.42 -4.58
N ILE A 69 1.35 -0.11 -4.81
CA ILE A 69 0.06 0.58 -4.76
C ILE A 69 -0.96 -0.05 -5.72
N THR A 70 -0.52 -0.40 -6.94
CA THR A 70 -1.36 -1.02 -7.97
C THR A 70 -1.86 -2.39 -7.52
N HIS A 71 -0.99 -3.21 -6.94
CA HIS A 71 -1.35 -4.53 -6.44
C HIS A 71 -2.33 -4.44 -5.26
N VAL A 72 -2.12 -3.49 -4.33
CA VAL A 72 -3.08 -3.27 -3.23
C VAL A 72 -4.46 -2.86 -3.76
N LYS A 73 -4.53 -1.99 -4.77
CA LYS A 73 -5.81 -1.61 -5.41
C LYS A 73 -6.51 -2.83 -6.00
N TYR A 74 -5.77 -3.67 -6.72
CA TYR A 74 -6.29 -4.91 -7.28
C TYR A 74 -6.85 -5.86 -6.21
N ILE A 75 -6.15 -6.04 -5.09
CA ILE A 75 -6.65 -6.83 -3.95
C ILE A 75 -7.96 -6.24 -3.41
N ILE A 76 -8.03 -4.92 -3.21
CA ILE A 76 -9.23 -4.25 -2.72
C ILE A 76 -10.41 -4.46 -3.68
N GLU A 77 -10.19 -4.28 -4.98
CA GLU A 77 -11.21 -4.41 -6.02
C GLU A 77 -11.73 -5.85 -6.10
N THR A 78 -10.83 -6.83 -6.17
CA THR A 78 -11.22 -8.25 -6.26
C THR A 78 -11.90 -8.75 -4.99
N THR A 79 -11.46 -8.30 -3.81
CA THR A 79 -12.08 -8.69 -2.54
C THR A 79 -13.45 -8.04 -2.36
N PHE A 80 -13.63 -6.80 -2.80
CA PHE A 80 -14.89 -6.07 -2.67
C PHE A 80 -15.94 -6.48 -3.71
N SER A 81 -15.54 -6.74 -4.96
CA SER A 81 -16.45 -7.18 -6.02
C SER A 81 -17.03 -8.58 -5.75
N ASN A 82 -16.32 -9.43 -5.02
CA ASN A 82 -16.79 -10.75 -4.60
C ASN A 82 -17.71 -10.71 -3.35
N SER A 83 -17.98 -9.52 -2.79
CA SER A 83 -18.76 -9.33 -1.56
C SER A 83 -20.18 -8.76 -1.81
N ILE A 84 -20.66 -8.76 -3.06
CA ILE A 84 -22.01 -8.34 -3.49
C ILE A 84 -22.65 -9.53 -4.20
#